data_AF-A0A920PCS3-F1
#
_entry.id   AF-A0A920PCS3-F1
#
_cell.length_a   1.000
_cell.length_b   1.000
_cell.length_c   1.000
_cell.angle_alpha   90.00
_cell.angle_beta   90.00
_cell.angle_gamma   90.00
#
_symmetry.space_group_name_H-M   'P 1'
#
loop_
_entity.id
_entity.type
_entity.pdbx_description
1 polymer ?
#
loop_
_entity_poly.entity_id
_entity_poly.type
_entity_poly.pdbx_seq_one_letter_code
_entity_poly.pdbx_strand_id
1 'polypeptide(L)'
;MLDEPLIKEFTYHPSSIMRGLVSCVGSDYCNLAAIETKSQALQVAVELEGKLPETDPITMHWSGCPAGCGNHLVADIGLLGKKIKRGDEVIEAVDIYMGGRTGTHPKLANKVMEDVPCEQLAKVLEFVIPYHTRQKMHPIKGKKYSKNWKQASLGSAQKQVKQIENSILETKTSH
;
A
#
# COMPACT_ATOMS: atom_id res chain seq x y z
N MET A 1 -2.52 34.48 -5.50
CA MET A 1 -1.78 33.48 -6.31
C MET A 1 -1.95 32.06 -5.78
N LEU A 2 -2.01 31.84 -4.45
CA LEU A 2 -2.28 30.50 -3.87
C LEU A 2 -3.77 30.12 -3.81
N ASP A 3 -4.68 31.09 -3.93
CA ASP A 3 -6.12 30.86 -3.84
C ASP A 3 -6.80 30.42 -5.15
N GLU A 4 -6.03 30.33 -6.24
CA GLU A 4 -6.52 29.91 -7.56
C GLU A 4 -7.14 28.50 -7.49
N PRO A 5 -8.33 28.26 -8.07
CA PRO A 5 -9.00 26.96 -8.02
C PRO A 5 -8.12 25.80 -8.50
N LEU A 6 -7.31 26.02 -9.55
CA LEU A 6 -6.41 25.01 -10.10
C LEU A 6 -5.32 24.57 -9.11
N ILE A 7 -4.85 25.47 -8.26
CA ILE A 7 -3.83 25.17 -7.24
C ILE A 7 -4.44 24.39 -6.08
N LYS A 8 -5.73 24.56 -5.82
CA LYS A 8 -6.45 23.76 -4.81
C LYS A 8 -6.66 22.32 -5.29
N GLU A 9 -6.91 22.12 -6.58
CA GLU A 9 -7.02 20.79 -7.19
C GLU A 9 -5.65 20.11 -7.37
N PHE A 10 -4.68 20.82 -7.95
CA PHE A 10 -3.32 20.35 -8.19
C PHE A 10 -2.34 21.05 -7.27
N THR A 11 -2.41 20.70 -5.98
CA THR A 11 -1.56 21.30 -4.95
C THR A 11 -0.06 21.08 -5.22
N TYR A 12 0.73 22.14 -4.96
CA TYR A 12 2.20 22.06 -4.98
C TYR A 12 2.77 21.33 -3.76
N HIS A 13 1.96 21.18 -2.70
CA HIS A 13 2.34 20.53 -1.46
C HIS A 13 1.36 19.40 -1.10
N PRO A 14 1.33 18.31 -1.88
CA PRO A 14 0.55 17.12 -1.53
C PRO A 14 1.13 16.45 -0.28
N SER A 15 0.29 15.66 0.40
CA SER A 15 0.69 14.84 1.55
C SER A 15 1.84 13.88 1.21
N SER A 16 2.47 13.33 2.24
CA SER A 16 3.53 12.33 2.10
C SER A 16 3.09 11.07 1.33
N ILE A 17 1.81 10.71 1.37
CA ILE A 17 1.25 9.55 0.67
C ILE A 17 0.99 9.91 -0.79
N MET A 18 0.24 10.99 -1.03
CA MET A 18 -0.11 11.43 -2.39
C MET A 18 1.13 11.79 -3.21
N ARG A 19 2.15 12.39 -2.59
CA ARG A 19 3.43 12.71 -3.25
C ARG A 19 4.15 11.48 -3.79
N GLY A 20 4.01 10.33 -3.13
CA GLY A 20 4.67 9.07 -3.49
C GLY A 20 3.77 8.10 -4.25
N LEU A 21 2.54 8.51 -4.60
CA LEU A 21 1.57 7.64 -5.25
C LEU A 21 1.87 7.50 -6.74
N VAL A 22 1.98 6.25 -7.20
CA VAL A 22 2.12 5.89 -8.61
C VAL A 22 1.13 4.79 -8.91
N SER A 23 0.44 4.87 -10.05
CA SER A 23 -0.47 3.84 -10.50
C SER A 23 -0.31 3.59 -11.98
N CYS A 24 -0.47 2.34 -12.41
CA CYS A 24 -0.56 2.02 -13.83
C CYS A 24 -1.94 2.39 -14.39
N VAL A 25 -2.19 1.98 -15.65
CA VAL A 25 -3.43 2.31 -16.35
C VAL A 25 -4.68 1.64 -15.72
N GLY A 26 -4.54 0.42 -15.19
CA GLY A 26 -5.65 -0.36 -14.64
C GLY A 26 -6.56 -1.00 -15.70
N SER A 27 -7.54 -1.78 -15.25
CA SER A 27 -8.47 -2.53 -16.12
C SER A 27 -9.46 -1.66 -16.90
N ASP A 28 -9.56 -0.36 -16.59
CA ASP A 28 -10.38 0.57 -17.36
C ASP A 28 -9.95 0.65 -18.82
N TYR A 29 -8.65 0.52 -19.10
CA TYR A 29 -8.12 0.62 -20.47
C TYR A 29 -7.05 -0.41 -20.82
N CYS A 30 -6.44 -1.10 -19.84
CA CYS A 30 -5.41 -2.09 -20.10
C CYS A 30 -5.99 -3.51 -20.12
N ASN A 31 -5.92 -4.18 -21.27
CA ASN A 31 -6.37 -5.57 -21.43
C ASN A 31 -5.60 -6.60 -20.57
N LEU A 32 -4.42 -6.25 -20.05
CA LEU A 32 -3.64 -7.13 -19.19
C LEU A 32 -3.97 -6.95 -17.70
N ALA A 33 -4.60 -5.83 -17.32
CA ALA A 33 -4.83 -5.52 -15.93
C ALA A 33 -5.95 -6.39 -15.36
N ALA A 34 -5.70 -6.98 -14.19
CA ALA A 34 -6.66 -7.79 -13.46
C ALA A 34 -7.63 -6.94 -12.63
N ILE A 35 -7.24 -5.72 -12.25
CA ILE A 35 -8.03 -4.81 -11.41
C ILE A 35 -7.94 -3.37 -11.95
N GLU A 36 -8.88 -2.54 -11.52
CA GLU A 36 -8.77 -1.09 -11.69
C GLU A 36 -7.71 -0.56 -10.69
N THR A 37 -6.90 0.42 -11.09
CA THR A 37 -5.79 0.90 -10.23
C THR A 37 -5.78 2.38 -9.96
N LYS A 38 -6.31 3.25 -10.83
CA LYS A 38 -6.24 4.70 -10.66
C LYS A 38 -7.21 5.18 -9.59
N SER A 39 -8.48 4.79 -9.68
CA SER A 39 -9.50 5.19 -8.71
C SER A 39 -9.24 4.54 -7.35
N GLN A 40 -8.84 3.28 -7.34
CA GLN A 40 -8.48 2.56 -6.11
C GLN A 40 -7.26 3.18 -5.42
N ALA A 41 -6.20 3.50 -6.17
CA ALA A 41 -5.01 4.14 -5.61
C ALA A 41 -5.35 5.49 -4.95
N LEU A 42 -6.17 6.30 -5.61
CA LEU A 42 -6.59 7.60 -5.08
C LEU A 42 -7.45 7.44 -3.83
N GLN A 43 -8.44 6.55 -3.86
CA GLN A 43 -9.31 6.29 -2.72
C GLN A 43 -8.50 5.83 -1.50
N VAL A 44 -7.62 4.84 -1.68
CA VAL A 44 -6.79 4.31 -0.58
C VAL A 44 -5.84 5.38 -0.05
N ALA A 45 -5.26 6.21 -0.91
CA ALA A 45 -4.39 7.30 -0.49
C ALA A 45 -5.14 8.32 0.38
N VAL A 46 -6.31 8.79 -0.07
CA VAL A 46 -7.16 9.74 0.68
C VAL A 46 -7.61 9.15 2.02
N GLU A 47 -8.00 7.88 2.07
CA GLU A 47 -8.38 7.22 3.32
C GLU A 47 -7.24 7.11 4.33
N LEU A 48 -6.00 7.00 3.86
CA LEU A 48 -4.81 6.88 4.71
C LEU A 48 -4.28 8.24 5.19
N GLU A 49 -4.47 9.32 4.43
CA GLU A 49 -4.03 10.68 4.80
C GLU A 49 -4.60 11.13 6.14
N GLY A 50 -5.85 10.79 6.44
CA GLY A 50 -6.49 11.15 7.72
C GLY A 50 -6.11 10.25 8.90
N LYS A 51 -5.38 9.16 8.67
CA LYS A 51 -5.18 8.09 9.66
C LYS A 51 -3.72 7.87 10.04
N LEU A 52 -2.79 8.22 9.15
CA LEU A 52 -1.37 8.07 9.40
C LEU A 52 -0.76 9.36 9.94
N PRO A 53 0.20 9.27 10.89
CA PRO A 53 0.94 10.45 11.32
C PRO A 53 1.76 11.01 10.16
N GLU A 54 2.12 12.28 10.23
CA GLU A 54 2.98 12.88 9.22
C GLU A 54 4.37 12.22 9.25
N THR A 55 4.72 11.54 8.16
CA THR A 55 6.00 10.85 7.98
C THR A 55 6.80 11.42 6.82
N ASP A 56 8.07 11.04 6.71
CA ASP A 56 8.80 11.17 5.44
C ASP A 56 7.96 10.59 4.28
N PRO A 57 8.06 11.14 3.05
CA PRO A 57 7.33 10.61 1.90
C PRO A 57 7.57 9.12 1.70
N ILE A 58 6.47 8.37 1.59
CA ILE A 58 6.44 6.92 1.37
C ILE A 58 5.97 6.70 -0.07
N THR A 59 6.71 5.90 -0.83
CA THR A 59 6.33 5.54 -2.21
C THR A 59 5.31 4.40 -2.20
N MET A 60 4.12 4.63 -2.78
CA MET A 60 3.05 3.65 -2.92
C MET A 60 2.75 3.42 -4.40
N HIS A 61 3.10 2.24 -4.90
CA HIS A 61 3.08 1.95 -6.32
C HIS A 61 2.11 0.81 -6.65
N TRP A 62 1.17 1.08 -7.55
CA TRP A 62 0.12 0.15 -7.97
C TRP A 62 0.38 -0.41 -9.36
N SER A 63 0.32 -1.74 -9.47
CA SER A 63 0.36 -2.45 -10.75
C SER A 63 -0.84 -3.39 -10.84
N GLY A 64 -1.71 -3.21 -11.83
CA GLY A 64 -2.90 -4.04 -11.99
C GLY A 64 -2.63 -5.47 -12.48
N CYS A 65 -1.39 -5.80 -12.84
CA CYS A 65 -0.99 -7.13 -13.29
C CYS A 65 0.53 -7.37 -13.12
N PRO A 66 1.01 -8.62 -13.28
CA PRO A 66 2.42 -8.98 -13.08
C PRO A 66 3.42 -8.31 -14.03
N ALA A 67 2.95 -7.66 -15.10
CA ALA A 67 3.82 -6.87 -15.99
C ALA A 67 4.51 -5.70 -15.27
N GLY A 68 3.93 -5.23 -14.16
CA GLY A 68 4.64 -4.33 -13.23
C GLY A 68 4.86 -2.92 -13.73
N CYS A 69 4.05 -2.39 -14.66
CA CYS A 69 4.20 -1.03 -15.21
C CYS A 69 4.17 0.08 -14.16
N GLY A 70 3.54 -0.15 -12.99
CA GLY A 70 3.56 0.78 -11.87
C GLY A 70 4.81 0.67 -10.99
N ASN A 71 5.76 -0.23 -11.30
CA ASN A 71 7.00 -0.42 -10.56
C ASN A 71 6.79 -0.81 -9.08
N HIS A 72 5.81 -1.68 -8.80
CA HIS A 72 5.45 -2.11 -7.43
C HIS A 72 6.62 -2.75 -6.67
N LEU A 73 7.52 -3.49 -7.34
CA LEU A 73 8.65 -4.15 -6.68
C LEU A 73 9.75 -3.21 -6.18
N VAL A 74 9.73 -1.92 -6.54
CA VAL A 74 10.78 -0.95 -6.16
C VAL A 74 10.24 0.20 -5.32
N ALA A 75 9.03 0.04 -4.78
CA ALA A 75 8.40 0.99 -3.88
C ALA A 75 8.57 0.59 -2.41
N ASP A 76 8.45 1.57 -1.52
CA ASP A 76 8.29 1.33 -0.09
C ASP A 76 7.08 0.41 0.15
N ILE A 77 5.99 0.66 -0.58
CA ILE A 77 4.76 -0.14 -0.61
C ILE A 77 4.39 -0.43 -2.07
N GLY A 78 4.55 -1.68 -2.49
CA GLY A 78 4.12 -2.17 -3.79
C GLY A 78 2.81 -2.92 -3.71
N LEU A 79 1.90 -2.67 -4.66
CA LEU A 79 0.59 -3.30 -4.72
C LEU A 79 0.42 -3.94 -6.09
N LEU A 80 0.31 -5.27 -6.10
CA LEU A 80 0.10 -6.07 -7.30
C LEU A 80 -1.34 -6.59 -7.33
N GLY A 81 -2.12 -6.08 -8.26
CA GLY A 81 -3.51 -6.46 -8.44
C GLY A 81 -3.71 -7.84 -9.04
N LYS A 82 -4.74 -8.52 -8.56
CA LYS A 82 -5.20 -9.81 -9.06
C LYS A 82 -6.67 -10.04 -8.72
N LYS A 83 -7.26 -11.04 -9.36
CA LYS A 83 -8.60 -11.53 -9.03
C LYS A 83 -8.49 -12.81 -8.22
N ILE A 84 -9.24 -12.91 -7.13
CA ILE A 84 -9.29 -14.09 -6.27
C ILE A 84 -10.73 -14.59 -6.17
N LYS A 85 -10.88 -15.90 -5.95
CA LYS A 85 -12.20 -16.51 -5.71
C LYS A 85 -12.50 -16.49 -4.21
N ARG A 86 -13.63 -15.93 -3.81
CA ARG A 86 -14.13 -15.92 -2.43
C ARG A 86 -15.57 -16.47 -2.42
N GLY A 87 -15.70 -17.74 -2.01
CA GLY A 87 -16.97 -18.46 -2.19
C GLY A 87 -17.24 -18.67 -3.67
N ASP A 88 -18.44 -18.31 -4.14
CA ASP A 88 -18.81 -18.37 -5.56
C ASP A 88 -18.52 -17.07 -6.32
N GLU A 89 -18.04 -16.04 -5.63
CA GLU A 89 -17.74 -14.74 -6.24
C GLU A 89 -16.25 -14.58 -6.57
N VAL A 90 -15.98 -13.82 -7.62
CA VAL A 90 -14.63 -13.37 -7.97
C VAL A 90 -14.51 -11.92 -7.57
N ILE A 91 -13.55 -11.62 -6.70
CA ILE A 91 -13.32 -10.28 -6.15
C ILE A 91 -11.92 -9.78 -6.53
N GLU A 92 -11.77 -8.46 -6.51
CA GLU A 92 -10.48 -7.80 -6.71
C GLU A 92 -9.67 -7.77 -5.42
N ALA A 93 -8.39 -8.11 -5.54
CA ALA A 93 -7.46 -8.17 -4.43
C ALA A 93 -6.06 -7.72 -4.86
N VAL A 94 -5.19 -7.50 -3.88
CA VAL A 94 -3.80 -7.14 -4.08
C VAL A 94 -2.86 -8.02 -3.26
N ASP A 95 -1.70 -8.31 -3.84
CA ASP A 95 -0.51 -8.71 -3.09
C ASP A 95 0.24 -7.46 -2.64
N ILE A 96 0.65 -7.45 -1.36
CA ILE A 96 1.37 -6.33 -0.76
C ILE A 96 2.85 -6.68 -0.71
N TYR A 97 3.66 -5.81 -1.29
CA TYR A 97 5.11 -5.84 -1.27
C TYR A 97 5.64 -4.67 -0.45
N MET A 98 6.71 -4.87 0.31
CA MET A 98 7.31 -3.79 1.11
C MET A 98 8.82 -3.75 1.09
N GLY A 99 9.35 -2.53 1.24
CA GLY A 99 10.77 -2.25 1.44
C GLY A 99 11.62 -2.28 0.17
N GLY A 100 10.99 -2.04 -0.98
CA GLY A 100 11.69 -1.77 -2.24
C GLY A 100 12.16 -0.33 -2.32
N ARG A 101 13.19 -0.08 -3.14
CA ARG A 101 13.67 1.26 -3.48
C ARG A 101 14.49 1.28 -4.75
N THR A 102 14.50 2.45 -5.38
CA THR A 102 15.39 2.82 -6.47
C THR A 102 16.56 3.68 -5.96
N GLY A 103 17.47 4.06 -6.86
CA GLY A 103 18.59 4.97 -6.55
C GLY A 103 19.89 4.24 -6.20
N THR A 104 20.69 4.83 -5.32
CA THR A 104 22.09 4.42 -5.07
C THR A 104 22.25 3.06 -4.42
N HIS A 105 21.23 2.58 -3.71
CA HIS A 105 21.20 1.26 -3.06
C HIS A 105 19.90 0.56 -3.43
N PRO A 106 19.73 0.14 -4.70
CA PRO A 106 18.49 -0.41 -5.17
C PRO A 106 18.20 -1.73 -4.45
N LYS A 107 16.94 -1.94 -4.11
CA LYS A 107 16.48 -3.14 -3.42
C LYS A 107 15.08 -3.49 -3.91
N LEU A 108 14.83 -4.75 -4.19
CA LEU A 108 13.49 -5.24 -4.46
C LEU A 108 12.69 -5.41 -3.17
N ALA A 109 11.41 -5.08 -3.23
CA ALA A 109 10.46 -5.29 -2.17
C ALA A 109 10.18 -6.78 -1.96
N ASN A 110 9.92 -7.17 -0.72
CA ASN A 110 9.50 -8.53 -0.38
C ASN A 110 7.97 -8.58 -0.34
N LYS A 111 7.37 -9.66 -0.85
CA LYS A 111 5.94 -9.92 -0.65
C LYS A 111 5.70 -10.18 0.83
N VAL A 112 4.88 -9.36 1.47
CA VAL A 112 4.57 -9.44 2.91
C VAL A 112 3.18 -9.99 3.18
N MET A 113 2.24 -9.77 2.26
CA MET A 113 0.86 -10.25 2.34
C MET A 113 0.36 -10.61 0.96
N GLU A 114 -0.61 -11.51 0.92
CA GLU A 114 -1.18 -12.06 -0.30
C GLU A 114 -2.71 -12.08 -0.20
N ASP A 115 -3.38 -11.94 -1.35
CA ASP A 115 -4.85 -12.06 -1.48
C ASP A 115 -5.64 -11.04 -0.63
N VAL A 116 -5.12 -9.83 -0.43
CA VAL A 116 -5.80 -8.79 0.37
C VAL A 116 -6.94 -8.17 -0.46
N PRO A 117 -8.21 -8.30 -0.07
CA PRO A 117 -9.32 -7.68 -0.81
C PRO A 117 -9.18 -6.17 -0.86
N CYS A 118 -9.44 -5.56 -2.02
CA CYS A 118 -9.26 -4.12 -2.22
C CYS A 118 -10.08 -3.27 -1.22
N GLU A 119 -11.28 -3.72 -0.86
CA GLU A 119 -12.16 -3.07 0.13
C GLU A 119 -11.53 -2.97 1.53
N GLN A 120 -10.62 -3.88 1.87
CA GLN A 120 -9.98 -3.94 3.18
C GLN A 120 -8.57 -3.33 3.18
N LEU A 121 -8.07 -2.96 2.00
CA LEU A 121 -6.67 -2.58 1.81
C LEU A 121 -6.28 -1.36 2.64
N ALA A 122 -7.11 -0.31 2.67
CA ALA A 122 -6.80 0.89 3.45
C ALA A 122 -6.64 0.57 4.95
N LYS A 123 -7.52 -0.28 5.50
CA LYS A 123 -7.45 -0.73 6.90
C LYS A 123 -6.21 -1.58 7.18
N VAL A 124 -5.83 -2.45 6.25
CA VAL A 124 -4.60 -3.25 6.34
C VAL A 124 -3.37 -2.34 6.31
N LEU A 125 -3.32 -1.39 5.38
CA LEU A 125 -2.20 -0.45 5.24
C LEU A 125 -2.07 0.49 6.45
N GLU A 126 -3.19 0.99 6.98
CA GLU A 126 -3.23 1.76 8.24
C GLU A 126 -2.52 1.02 9.38
N PHE A 127 -2.74 -0.30 9.45
CA PHE A 127 -2.09 -1.14 10.45
C PHE A 127 -0.61 -1.40 10.16
N VAL A 128 -0.24 -1.68 8.90
CA VAL A 128 1.10 -2.18 8.55
C VAL A 128 2.14 -1.05 8.40
N ILE A 129 1.75 0.10 7.85
CA ILE A 129 2.65 1.22 7.55
C ILE A 129 3.43 1.72 8.78
N PRO A 130 2.83 1.91 9.97
CA PRO A 130 3.55 2.34 11.16
C PRO A 130 4.70 1.41 11.59
N TYR A 131 4.59 0.11 11.29
CA TYR A 131 5.64 -0.87 11.61
C TYR A 131 6.77 -0.84 10.58
N HIS A 132 6.48 -0.42 9.35
CA HIS A 132 7.39 -0.37 8.21
C HIS A 132 7.59 1.07 7.75
N THR A 133 7.99 1.96 8.64
CA THR A 133 8.37 3.32 8.23
C THR A 133 9.59 3.27 7.29
N ARG A 134 9.69 4.22 6.37
CA ARG A 134 10.80 4.31 5.40
C ARG A 134 12.18 4.18 6.05
N GLN A 135 12.35 4.81 7.21
CA GLN A 135 13.57 4.74 8.01
C GLN A 135 13.92 3.32 8.48
N LYS A 136 12.93 2.50 8.83
CA LYS A 136 13.10 1.10 9.23
C LYS A 136 13.36 0.20 8.02
N MET A 137 12.67 0.45 6.91
CA MET A 137 12.87 -0.30 5.66
C MET A 137 14.24 -0.01 5.04
N HIS A 138 14.75 1.19 5.26
CA HIS A 138 15.95 1.74 4.64
C HIS A 138 16.90 2.37 5.67
N PRO A 139 17.52 1.56 6.54
CA PRO A 139 18.46 2.07 7.52
C PRO A 139 19.71 2.61 6.81
N ILE A 140 20.07 3.85 7.13
CA ILE A 140 21.30 4.53 6.70
C ILE A 140 22.36 4.24 7.75
N LYS A 141 23.51 3.70 7.31
CA LYS A 141 24.65 3.42 8.20
C LYS A 141 25.04 4.70 8.95
N GLY A 142 25.17 4.62 10.28
CA GLY A 142 25.61 5.72 11.15
C GLY A 142 24.49 6.66 11.64
N LYS A 143 23.26 6.58 11.12
CA LYS A 143 22.14 7.39 11.61
C LYS A 143 21.45 6.66 12.77
N LYS A 144 21.33 7.32 13.93
CA LYS A 144 20.54 6.81 15.07
C LYS A 144 19.07 7.11 14.82
N TYR A 145 18.26 6.06 14.71
CA TYR A 145 16.81 6.19 14.56
C TYR A 145 16.15 6.14 15.94
N SER A 146 15.24 7.08 16.20
CA SER A 146 14.44 7.07 17.42
C SER A 146 13.62 5.79 17.50
N LYS A 147 13.80 5.01 18.58
CA LYS A 147 12.97 3.83 18.90
C LYS A 147 11.64 4.23 19.56
N ASN A 148 11.16 5.46 19.38
CA ASN A 148 9.89 5.90 19.98
C ASN A 148 8.70 5.39 19.18
N TRP A 149 8.41 4.11 19.32
CA TRP A 149 7.08 3.58 19.13
C TRP A 149 6.97 2.42 20.12
N LYS A 150 5.94 2.46 20.99
CA LYS A 150 5.71 1.43 22.00
C LYS A 150 5.84 0.07 21.33
N GLN A 151 6.65 -0.79 21.96
CA GLN A 151 7.06 -2.12 21.52
C GLN A 151 5.85 -3.05 21.37
N ALA A 152 4.98 -2.81 20.41
CA ALA A 152 3.98 -3.77 19.98
C ALA A 152 4.73 -4.77 19.11
N SER A 153 4.97 -5.95 19.69
CA SER A 153 5.71 -7.03 19.05
C SER A 153 5.23 -7.29 17.62
N LEU A 154 6.15 -7.53 16.69
CA LEU A 154 5.83 -8.10 15.37
C LEU A 154 4.91 -9.33 15.49
N GLY A 155 5.02 -10.06 16.61
CA GLY A 155 4.11 -11.15 16.97
C GLY A 155 2.65 -10.72 17.13
N SER A 156 2.35 -9.61 17.83
CA SER A 156 0.99 -9.08 17.94
C SER A 156 0.43 -8.62 16.59
N ALA A 157 1.27 -8.03 15.74
CA ALA A 157 0.86 -7.61 14.40
C ALA A 157 0.58 -8.80 13.47
N GLN A 158 1.45 -9.81 13.46
CA GLN A 158 1.23 -11.05 12.71
C GLN A 158 0.01 -11.84 13.24
N LYS A 159 -0.23 -11.82 14.55
CA LYS A 159 -1.39 -12.50 15.16
C LYS A 159 -2.69 -11.76 14.85
N GLN A 160 -2.68 -10.43 14.79
CA GLN A 160 -3.82 -9.61 14.38
C GLN A 160 -4.05 -9.66 12.86
N VAL A 161 -3.00 -9.71 12.05
CA VAL A 161 -3.11 -9.97 10.60
C VAL A 161 -3.70 -11.36 10.38
N LYS A 162 -3.23 -12.40 11.10
CA LYS A 162 -3.87 -13.73 11.09
C LYS A 162 -5.30 -13.73 11.61
N GLN A 163 -5.63 -12.87 12.57
CA GLN A 163 -6.98 -12.74 13.08
C GLN A 163 -7.90 -12.00 12.09
N ILE A 164 -7.37 -11.06 11.31
CA ILE A 164 -8.05 -10.42 10.18
C ILE A 164 -8.21 -11.46 9.06
N GLU A 165 -7.16 -12.20 8.69
CA GLU A 165 -7.24 -13.35 7.76
C GLU A 165 -8.28 -14.38 8.21
N ASN A 166 -8.32 -14.73 9.50
CA ASN A 166 -9.30 -15.66 10.06
C ASN A 166 -10.72 -15.07 10.10
N SER A 167 -10.89 -13.79 10.39
CA SER A 167 -12.19 -13.11 10.32
C SER A 167 -12.71 -13.02 8.88
N ILE A 168 -11.80 -12.86 7.90
CA ILE A 168 -12.07 -12.96 6.46
C ILE A 168 -12.48 -14.40 6.07
N LEU A 169 -11.91 -15.41 6.74
CA LEU A 169 -12.23 -16.84 6.57
C LEU A 169 -13.54 -17.26 7.28
N GLU A 170 -13.89 -16.72 8.44
CA GLU A 170 -15.10 -17.06 9.20
C GLU A 170 -16.39 -16.51 8.55
N THR A 171 -16.28 -15.41 7.79
CA THR A 171 -17.37 -14.98 6.89
C THR A 171 -17.65 -16.01 5.76
N LYS A 172 -16.80 -17.05 5.58
CA LYS A 172 -17.02 -18.16 4.64
C LYS A 172 -17.92 -19.29 5.18
N THR A 173 -18.34 -19.27 6.44
CA THR A 173 -19.09 -20.40 7.06
C THR A 173 -20.54 -20.09 7.44
N SER A 174 -21.02 -18.87 7.20
CA SER A 174 -22.39 -18.45 7.54
C SER A 174 -23.33 -18.28 6.34
N HIS A 175 -22.91 -18.66 5.13
CA HIS A 175 -23.75 -18.77 3.93
C HIS A 175 -23.43 -20.04 3.17
#